data_AF-A0A5B0FD27-F1
#
_entry.id   AF-A0A5B0FD27-F1
#
_cell.length_a   1.000
_cell.length_b   1.000
_cell.length_c   1.000
_cell.angle_alpha   90.00
_cell.angle_beta   90.00
_cell.angle_gamma   90.00
#
_symmetry.space_group_name_H-M   'P 1'
#
loop_
_entity.id
_entity.type
_entity.pdbx_description
1 polymer ?
#
loop_
_entity_poly.entity_id
_entity_poly.type
_entity_poly.pdbx_seq_one_letter_code
_entity_poly.pdbx_strand_id
1 'polypeptide(L)'
;MKRTTLLLILLASFQAFCQNTPTERQLIENTIQLYFDGWATGDTTKLAKAMHASCHLKNYRDGKFASFSRSQYLSLFKPHERPKNLHTQIVALDITNNMGSAKVEIINEREVFTDYFNLMKTNEGWVIADKVSTRTPHKTTGAIPQKETILDGLKRPWSMAFISENEVLISEKEGDLIKYNLEKREKIRVKGFPADLEDNLDGFGDNTGKFEVLLDPDFRTNRYIYLSYAAKAQKGRTTKIVRAVLENESLQQIKVLFVAEPYTDQRVHYGGGMLFGSDGKLYFTIGERIFTEKDEPVLPIAQNVEDKRGKIYRINSDGTIPKDNPDFGDKATPGLYATGIRAAQGLARDLHTGKIWFSEHGTHQGDEINVLEAGANYGWPMKTTGKYRFAEFAPAPIPGNNYKEPVWSWLQTVAPTGLHVYWGTEFAGWNRNLLVGGLSKGSLWRLVLEGETIKSAEELFTDDRLRIRKVIQSPAGKLYLLSDETNGKLIRVKNAGL
;
A
#
# COMPACT_ATOMS: atom_id res chain seq x y z
N MET A 1 -19.58 -15.74 70.93
CA MET A 1 -20.03 -14.94 69.77
C MET A 1 -18.92 -13.99 69.36
N LYS A 2 -18.07 -14.40 68.40
CA LYS A 2 -16.98 -13.57 67.86
C LYS A 2 -17.41 -13.07 66.48
N ARG A 3 -17.39 -11.74 66.29
CA ARG A 3 -17.72 -11.06 65.03
C ARG A 3 -16.59 -11.28 64.02
N THR A 4 -16.92 -11.83 62.87
CA THR A 4 -16.00 -11.99 61.73
C THR A 4 -16.09 -10.74 60.86
N THR A 5 -15.04 -9.92 60.85
CA THR A 5 -14.89 -8.77 59.96
C THR A 5 -14.33 -9.26 58.63
N LEU A 6 -15.11 -9.16 57.56
CA LEU A 6 -14.69 -9.50 56.20
C LEU A 6 -13.97 -8.27 55.59
N LEU A 7 -12.67 -8.39 55.34
CA LEU A 7 -11.86 -7.36 54.70
C LEU A 7 -11.99 -7.51 53.17
N LEU A 8 -12.72 -6.60 52.52
CA LEU A 8 -12.78 -6.50 51.07
C LEU A 8 -11.52 -5.80 50.57
N ILE A 9 -10.63 -6.53 49.90
CA ILE A 9 -9.47 -5.96 49.19
C ILE A 9 -9.97 -5.47 47.83
N LEU A 10 -10.07 -4.14 47.67
CA LEU A 10 -10.35 -3.49 46.39
C LEU A 10 -9.04 -3.47 45.57
N LEU A 11 -8.87 -4.43 44.66
CA LEU A 11 -7.82 -4.40 43.64
C LEU A 11 -8.21 -3.38 42.56
N ALA A 12 -7.78 -2.13 42.72
CA ALA A 12 -7.84 -1.13 41.67
C ALA A 12 -6.80 -1.50 40.59
N SER A 13 -7.26 -2.12 39.51
CA SER A 13 -6.49 -2.29 38.28
C SER A 13 -6.32 -0.94 37.60
N PHE A 14 -5.19 -0.27 37.85
CA PHE A 14 -4.73 0.82 37.01
C PHE A 14 -4.38 0.24 35.63
N GLN A 15 -5.33 0.29 34.70
CA GLN A 15 -5.02 0.21 33.28
C GLN A 15 -4.21 1.46 32.92
N ALA A 16 -2.89 1.31 32.84
CA ALA A 16 -2.04 2.30 32.22
C ALA A 16 -2.49 2.46 30.77
N PHE A 17 -3.17 3.57 30.47
CA PHE A 17 -3.39 4.02 29.11
C PHE A 17 -2.01 4.23 28.47
N CYS A 18 -1.57 3.29 27.64
CA CYS A 18 -0.45 3.54 26.75
C CYS A 18 -0.97 4.47 25.65
N GLN A 19 -0.92 5.79 25.90
CA GLN A 19 -0.89 6.75 24.81
C GLN A 19 0.39 6.43 24.03
N ASN A 20 0.25 5.99 22.78
CA ASN A 20 1.41 5.75 21.93
C ASN A 20 2.14 7.07 21.73
N THR A 21 3.20 7.31 22.51
CA THR A 21 4.09 8.44 22.32
C THR A 21 4.66 8.35 20.89
N PRO A 22 4.51 9.39 20.05
CA PRO A 22 5.01 9.36 18.69
C PRO A 22 6.51 9.07 18.67
N THR A 23 6.96 8.26 17.70
CA THR A 23 8.40 8.02 17.51
C THR A 23 9.10 9.31 17.06
N GLU A 24 10.42 9.43 17.26
CA GLU A 24 11.17 10.60 16.76
C GLU A 24 10.99 10.79 15.26
N ARG A 25 10.91 9.68 14.51
CA ARG A 25 10.63 9.69 13.08
C ARG A 25 9.27 10.32 12.78
N GLN A 26 8.21 9.88 13.46
CA GLN A 26 6.87 10.46 13.30
C GLN A 26 6.84 11.95 13.66
N LEU A 27 7.57 12.38 14.70
CA LEU A 27 7.66 13.79 15.08
C LEU A 27 8.34 14.64 13.99
N ILE A 28 9.41 14.13 13.37
CA ILE A 28 10.07 14.81 12.23
C ILE A 28 9.16 14.83 11.01
N GLU A 29 8.52 13.70 10.68
CA GLU A 29 7.59 13.62 9.55
C GLU A 29 6.43 14.60 9.73
N ASN A 30 5.89 14.75 10.95
CA ASN A 30 4.89 15.77 11.26
C ASN A 30 5.42 17.20 11.09
N THR A 31 6.68 17.46 11.45
CA THR A 31 7.33 18.76 11.26
C THR A 31 7.48 19.10 9.78
N ILE A 32 7.91 18.13 8.97
CA ILE A 32 8.04 18.28 7.52
C ILE A 32 6.66 18.40 6.86
N GLN A 33 5.66 17.66 7.32
CA GLN A 33 4.29 17.79 6.82
C GLN A 33 3.71 19.18 7.12
N LEU A 34 4.01 19.74 8.31
CA LEU A 34 3.64 21.11 8.65
C LEU A 34 4.30 22.13 7.71
N TYR A 35 5.57 21.92 7.37
CA TYR A 35 6.28 22.72 6.36
C TYR A 35 5.62 22.61 4.98
N PHE A 36 5.34 21.38 4.52
CA PHE A 36 4.65 21.13 3.25
C PHE A 36 3.29 21.81 3.19
N ASP A 37 2.49 21.70 4.24
CA ASP A 37 1.15 22.30 4.27
C ASP A 37 1.22 23.83 4.30
N GLY A 38 2.18 24.40 5.03
CA GLY A 38 2.45 25.83 5.03
C GLY A 38 2.88 26.32 3.65
N TRP A 39 3.79 25.61 2.98
CA TRP A 39 4.23 25.92 1.62
C TRP A 39 3.08 25.82 0.63
N ALA A 40 2.27 24.75 0.75
CA ALA A 40 1.16 24.44 -0.13
C ALA A 40 0.00 25.43 -0.05
N THR A 41 -0.15 26.14 1.07
CA THR A 41 -1.26 27.07 1.32
C THR A 41 -0.80 28.52 1.48
N GLY A 42 0.51 28.77 1.38
CA GLY A 42 1.09 30.07 1.69
C GLY A 42 0.91 30.52 3.15
N ASP A 43 0.63 29.59 4.06
CA ASP A 43 0.42 29.84 5.49
C ASP A 43 1.77 30.01 6.20
N THR A 44 2.11 31.27 6.46
CA THR A 44 3.38 31.65 7.10
C THR A 44 3.44 31.25 8.57
N THR A 45 2.30 31.04 9.26
CA THR A 45 2.27 30.55 10.64
C THR A 45 2.72 29.09 10.70
N LYS A 46 2.23 28.24 9.80
CA LYS A 46 2.69 26.84 9.68
C LYS A 46 4.17 26.77 9.30
N LEU A 47 4.60 27.53 8.30
CA LEU A 47 6.00 27.59 7.89
C LEU A 47 6.91 28.06 9.04
N ALA A 48 6.52 29.12 9.76
CA ALA A 48 7.29 29.65 10.88
C ALA A 48 7.41 28.65 12.04
N LYS A 49 6.35 27.86 12.29
CA LYS A 49 6.35 26.82 13.33
C LYS A 49 7.23 25.62 12.95
N ALA A 50 7.30 25.26 11.67
CA ALA A 50 8.16 24.18 11.20
C ALA A 50 9.66 24.56 11.17
N MET A 51 10.00 25.84 11.24
CA MET A 51 11.35 26.36 11.02
C MET A 51 11.89 27.10 12.25
N HIS A 52 13.10 26.73 12.68
CA HIS A 52 13.78 27.42 13.77
C HIS A 52 13.98 28.91 13.45
N ALA A 53 13.97 29.77 14.46
CA ALA A 53 14.09 31.22 14.27
C ALA A 53 15.37 31.66 13.55
N SER A 54 16.46 30.91 13.73
CA SER A 54 17.74 31.13 13.05
C SER A 54 17.83 30.46 11.67
N CYS A 55 16.75 29.90 11.14
CA CYS A 55 16.82 29.14 9.90
C CYS A 55 17.26 30.01 8.73
N HIS A 56 18.26 29.53 8.00
CA HIS A 56 18.75 30.14 6.77
C HIS A 56 18.45 29.24 5.59
N LEU A 57 17.96 29.87 4.52
CA LEU A 57 17.61 29.20 3.29
C LEU A 57 18.55 29.63 2.19
N LYS A 58 19.21 28.67 1.57
CA LYS A 58 20.21 28.93 0.54
C LYS A 58 19.79 28.24 -0.74
N ASN A 59 19.99 28.92 -1.87
CA ASN A 59 19.87 28.29 -3.18
C ASN A 59 20.88 28.90 -4.15
N TYR A 60 21.12 28.18 -5.25
CA TYR A 60 21.90 28.66 -6.37
C TYR A 60 21.06 28.54 -7.63
N ARG A 61 20.74 29.66 -8.27
CA ARG A 61 19.83 29.71 -9.42
C ARG A 61 20.35 30.69 -10.46
N ASP A 62 20.31 30.29 -11.73
CA ASP A 62 20.67 31.15 -12.87
C ASP A 62 22.05 31.83 -12.69
N GLY A 63 23.01 31.06 -12.14
CA GLY A 63 24.37 31.54 -11.85
C GLY A 63 24.50 32.44 -10.61
N LYS A 64 23.45 32.57 -9.79
CA LYS A 64 23.43 33.44 -8.61
C LYS A 64 23.18 32.66 -7.33
N PHE A 65 24.05 32.86 -6.35
CA PHE A 65 23.82 32.42 -4.98
C PHE A 65 22.85 33.36 -4.28
N ALA A 66 21.86 32.81 -3.59
CA ALA A 66 20.94 33.55 -2.74
C ALA A 66 20.86 32.91 -1.35
N SER A 67 20.77 33.77 -0.34
CA SER A 67 20.59 33.38 1.06
C SER A 67 19.49 34.25 1.68
N PHE A 68 18.53 33.62 2.33
CA PHE A 68 17.40 34.26 2.98
C PHE A 68 17.40 33.90 4.47
N SER A 69 17.16 34.88 5.33
CA SER A 69 16.71 34.60 6.70
C SER A 69 15.30 33.99 6.66
N ARG A 70 14.88 33.36 7.77
CA ARG A 70 13.49 32.88 7.92
C ARG A 70 12.47 33.99 7.62
N SER A 71 12.66 35.20 8.13
CA SER A 71 11.72 36.31 7.92
C SER A 71 11.63 36.74 6.45
N GLN A 72 12.77 36.83 5.76
CA GLN A 72 12.81 37.12 4.33
C GLN A 72 12.09 36.03 3.52
N TYR A 73 12.31 34.76 3.85
CA TYR A 73 11.65 33.67 3.16
C TYR A 73 10.13 33.67 3.36
N LEU A 74 9.67 33.84 4.60
CA LEU A 74 8.24 33.89 4.91
C LEU A 74 7.53 35.05 4.18
N SER A 75 8.23 36.16 3.95
CA SER A 75 7.68 37.30 3.19
C SER A 75 7.36 37.00 1.72
N LEU A 76 7.89 35.90 1.18
CA LEU A 76 7.61 35.45 -0.19
C LEU A 76 6.23 34.77 -0.33
N PHE A 77 5.59 34.41 0.78
CA PHE A 77 4.34 33.65 0.78
C PHE A 77 3.14 34.55 1.03
N LYS A 78 2.02 34.22 0.37
CA LYS A 78 0.71 34.80 0.60
C LYS A 78 -0.32 33.67 0.72
N PRO A 79 -1.27 33.73 1.67
CA PRO A 79 -2.26 32.68 1.83
C PRO A 79 -3.06 32.43 0.55
N HIS A 80 -3.24 31.15 0.21
CA HIS A 80 -4.03 30.68 -0.92
C HIS A 80 -4.55 29.26 -0.68
N GLU A 81 -5.51 28.83 -1.50
CA GLU A 81 -5.94 27.43 -1.49
C GLU A 81 -4.82 26.49 -1.95
N ARG A 82 -4.84 25.24 -1.44
CA ARG A 82 -3.86 24.23 -1.83
C ARG A 82 -4.01 23.90 -3.33
N PRO A 83 -2.94 24.00 -4.14
CA PRO A 83 -3.02 23.62 -5.54
C PRO A 83 -3.32 22.11 -5.68
N LYS A 84 -4.28 21.77 -6.55
CA LYS A 84 -4.76 20.39 -6.76
C LYS A 84 -3.65 19.42 -7.21
N ASN A 85 -2.68 19.92 -7.96
CA ASN A 85 -1.59 19.14 -8.55
C ASN A 85 -0.26 19.30 -7.79
N LEU A 86 -0.32 19.71 -6.52
CA LEU A 86 0.84 19.80 -5.66
C LEU A 86 1.08 18.47 -4.92
N HIS A 87 2.19 17.82 -5.22
CA HIS A 87 2.68 16.66 -4.50
C HIS A 87 3.82 17.04 -3.56
N THR A 88 3.90 16.36 -2.43
CA THR A 88 4.99 16.54 -1.48
C THR A 88 5.43 15.18 -0.96
N GLN A 89 6.73 14.91 -0.95
CA GLN A 89 7.28 13.64 -0.47
C GLN A 89 8.57 13.81 0.31
N ILE A 90 8.75 12.94 1.30
CA ILE A 90 10.04 12.74 1.99
C ILE A 90 10.78 11.64 1.24
N VAL A 91 11.79 12.03 0.47
CA VAL A 91 12.59 11.10 -0.35
C VAL A 91 13.59 10.32 0.52
N ALA A 92 14.19 11.01 1.49
CA ALA A 92 15.09 10.40 2.45
C ALA A 92 14.98 11.13 3.79
N LEU A 93 15.09 10.38 4.87
CA LEU A 93 15.18 10.88 6.24
C LEU A 93 16.22 10.05 6.99
N ASP A 94 17.15 10.75 7.62
CA ASP A 94 18.17 10.20 8.52
C ASP A 94 18.10 10.91 9.87
N ILE A 95 18.27 10.16 10.95
CA ILE A 95 18.07 10.62 12.34
C ILE A 95 19.19 10.05 13.20
N THR A 96 19.90 10.92 13.91
CA THR A 96 20.91 10.55 14.90
C THR A 96 20.68 11.34 16.17
N ASN A 97 20.18 10.68 17.22
CA ASN A 97 19.82 11.30 18.50
C ASN A 97 18.86 12.49 18.31
N ASN A 98 19.33 13.71 18.59
CA ASN A 98 18.59 14.96 18.49
C ASN A 98 18.86 15.73 17.18
N MET A 99 19.54 15.12 16.21
CA MET A 99 19.85 15.69 14.90
C MET A 99 19.20 14.85 13.79
N GLY A 100 18.85 15.48 12.68
CA GLY A 100 18.33 14.78 11.51
C GLY A 100 18.63 15.51 10.22
N SER A 101 18.53 14.79 9.10
CA SER A 101 18.55 15.39 7.77
C SER A 101 17.47 14.77 6.90
N ALA A 102 16.86 15.58 6.04
CA ALA A 102 15.85 15.09 5.12
C ALA A 102 16.07 15.63 3.71
N LYS A 103 15.96 14.76 2.71
CA LYS A 103 15.72 15.15 1.33
C LYS A 103 14.22 15.11 1.10
N VAL A 104 13.64 16.24 0.71
CA VAL A 104 12.21 16.34 0.40
C VAL A 104 11.99 16.92 -0.97
N GLU A 105 10.85 16.59 -1.57
CA GLU A 105 10.44 17.15 -2.85
C GLU A 105 9.04 17.76 -2.75
N ILE A 106 8.88 18.95 -3.31
CA ILE A 106 7.60 19.62 -3.55
C ILE A 106 7.47 19.73 -5.06
N ILE A 107 6.46 19.07 -5.63
CA ILE A 107 6.32 18.92 -7.07
C ILE A 107 5.01 19.57 -7.48
N ASN A 108 5.06 20.54 -8.39
CA ASN A 108 3.89 21.12 -9.01
C ASN A 108 3.93 20.87 -10.53
N GLU A 109 2.95 21.37 -11.28
CA GLU A 109 2.84 21.15 -12.72
C GLU A 109 4.05 21.63 -13.56
N ARG A 110 4.88 22.53 -13.02
CA ARG A 110 5.96 23.21 -13.74
C ARG A 110 7.34 22.93 -13.20
N GLU A 111 7.46 22.69 -11.90
CA GLU A 111 8.74 22.61 -11.20
C GLU A 111 8.72 21.48 -10.16
N VAL A 112 9.84 20.78 -10.06
CA VAL A 112 10.20 19.93 -8.92
C VAL A 112 11.14 20.75 -8.05
N PHE A 113 10.72 21.10 -6.84
CA PHE A 113 11.58 21.68 -5.82
C PHE A 113 12.17 20.55 -4.99
N THR A 114 13.49 20.45 -4.93
CA THR A 114 14.18 19.53 -4.04
C THR A 114 14.83 20.33 -2.93
N ASP A 115 14.40 20.08 -1.70
CA ASP A 115 14.99 20.69 -0.53
C ASP A 115 15.76 19.66 0.29
N TYR A 116 16.89 20.09 0.83
CA TYR A 116 17.62 19.36 1.85
C TYR A 116 17.52 20.13 3.15
N PHE A 117 16.90 19.51 4.15
CA PHE A 117 16.76 20.05 5.49
C PHE A 117 17.82 19.48 6.41
N ASN A 118 18.43 20.33 7.22
CA ASN A 118 19.03 19.93 8.48
C ASN A 118 17.98 20.19 9.57
N LEU A 119 17.70 19.18 10.37
CA LEU A 119 16.68 19.20 11.42
C LEU A 119 17.34 19.00 12.78
N MET A 120 16.75 19.59 13.81
CA MET A 120 17.19 19.36 15.19
C MET A 120 16.01 19.33 16.14
N LYS A 121 16.14 18.55 17.21
CA LYS A 121 15.18 18.54 18.32
C LYS A 121 15.55 19.62 19.32
N THR A 122 14.57 20.47 19.64
CA THR A 122 14.65 21.52 20.65
C THR A 122 13.67 21.24 21.78
N ASN A 123 13.62 22.12 22.79
CA ASN A 123 12.61 22.06 23.84
C ASN A 123 11.18 22.24 23.31
N GLU A 124 11.03 22.82 22.11
CA GLU A 124 9.75 23.04 21.43
C GLU A 124 9.38 21.89 20.46
N GLY A 125 10.25 20.87 20.35
CA GLY A 125 10.12 19.76 19.41
C GLY A 125 11.10 19.85 18.25
N TRP A 126 10.85 19.04 17.22
CA TRP A 126 11.66 19.04 15.99
C TRP A 126 11.38 20.27 15.14
N VAL A 127 12.44 20.84 14.56
CA VAL A 127 12.37 22.01 13.68
C VAL A 127 13.39 21.91 12.55
N ILE A 128 13.10 22.57 11.43
CA ILE A 128 14.06 22.77 10.33
C ILE A 128 15.05 23.86 10.77
N ALA A 129 16.30 23.48 10.97
CA ALA A 129 17.38 24.37 11.39
C ALA A 129 18.03 25.09 10.20
N ASP A 130 18.24 24.41 9.07
CA ASP A 130 18.76 24.98 7.83
C ASP A 130 18.13 24.30 6.62
N LYS A 131 18.07 25.02 5.50
CA LYS A 131 17.57 24.51 4.23
C LYS A 131 18.47 24.93 3.08
N VAL A 132 18.87 23.98 2.24
CA VAL A 132 19.36 24.24 0.88
C VAL A 132 18.33 23.73 -0.11
N SER A 133 18.14 24.44 -1.23
CA SER A 133 17.11 24.08 -2.21
C SER A 133 17.58 24.24 -3.64
N THR A 134 17.05 23.38 -4.50
CA THR A 134 17.13 23.50 -5.95
C THR A 134 15.75 23.30 -6.56
N ARG A 135 15.57 23.74 -7.80
CA ARG A 135 14.37 23.45 -8.58
C ARG A 135 14.75 23.01 -9.99
N THR A 136 13.99 22.09 -10.55
CA THR A 136 14.13 21.67 -11.96
C THR A 136 12.79 21.76 -12.66
N PRO A 137 12.75 21.98 -13.98
CA PRO A 137 11.50 21.91 -14.74
C PRO A 137 10.85 20.53 -14.57
N HIS A 138 9.55 20.52 -14.26
CA HIS A 138 8.73 19.33 -14.28
C HIS A 138 8.30 19.08 -15.73
N LYS A 139 9.10 18.32 -16.47
CA LYS A 139 8.83 18.02 -17.89
C LYS A 139 7.56 17.18 -18.02
N THR A 140 6.48 17.79 -18.52
CA THR A 140 5.17 17.16 -18.78
C THR A 140 4.96 16.77 -20.25
N THR A 141 5.98 16.92 -21.11
CA THR A 141 5.90 16.58 -22.54
C THR A 141 5.53 15.11 -22.75
N GLY A 142 4.83 14.82 -23.85
CA GLY A 142 4.18 13.54 -24.13
C GLY A 142 5.02 12.34 -23.71
N ALA A 143 4.58 11.66 -22.65
CA ALA A 143 5.25 10.48 -22.14
C ALA A 143 5.32 9.41 -23.23
N ILE A 144 6.53 8.93 -23.52
CA ILE A 144 6.75 7.78 -24.41
C ILE A 144 7.24 6.64 -23.53
N PRO A 145 6.33 5.91 -22.86
CA PRO A 145 6.73 4.84 -21.97
C PRO A 145 7.36 3.69 -22.76
N GLN A 146 8.50 3.19 -22.28
CA GLN A 146 9.20 2.03 -22.83
C GLN A 146 9.56 1.05 -21.73
N LYS A 147 9.48 -0.25 -22.03
CA LYS A 147 9.85 -1.32 -21.10
C LYS A 147 11.33 -1.65 -21.24
N GLU A 148 12.03 -1.72 -20.12
CA GLU A 148 13.38 -2.23 -20.00
C GLU A 148 13.37 -3.45 -19.07
N THR A 149 13.79 -4.61 -19.56
CA THR A 149 13.93 -5.79 -18.69
C THR A 149 15.17 -5.62 -17.82
N ILE A 150 14.98 -5.66 -16.50
CA ILE A 150 16.06 -5.52 -15.52
C ILE A 150 16.56 -6.89 -15.05
N LEU A 151 15.61 -7.79 -14.81
CA LEU A 151 15.86 -9.16 -14.40
C LEU A 151 14.79 -10.06 -15.03
N ASP A 152 15.19 -11.22 -15.53
CA ASP A 152 14.32 -12.31 -15.95
C ASP A 152 14.63 -13.58 -15.16
N GLY A 153 13.95 -14.68 -15.49
CA GLY A 153 14.10 -15.96 -14.79
C GLY A 153 13.43 -16.01 -13.42
N LEU A 154 12.50 -15.09 -13.12
CA LEU A 154 11.74 -15.11 -11.88
C LEU A 154 10.60 -16.13 -11.96
N LYS A 155 10.39 -16.90 -10.90
CA LYS A 155 9.36 -17.95 -10.83
C LYS A 155 7.99 -17.38 -10.45
N ARG A 156 7.27 -16.84 -11.43
CA ARG A 156 5.99 -16.11 -11.25
C ARG A 156 6.06 -15.09 -10.10
N PRO A 157 6.86 -14.02 -10.26
CA PRO A 157 7.02 -13.01 -9.21
C PRO A 157 5.67 -12.35 -8.89
N TRP A 158 5.25 -12.38 -7.62
CA TRP A 158 3.93 -11.94 -7.16
C TRP A 158 3.92 -10.51 -6.61
N SER A 159 4.92 -10.14 -5.82
CA SER A 159 5.07 -8.79 -5.27
C SER A 159 6.53 -8.39 -5.15
N MET A 160 6.76 -7.10 -4.95
CA MET A 160 8.06 -6.54 -4.67
C MET A 160 7.97 -5.36 -3.70
N ALA A 161 9.02 -5.15 -2.93
CA ALA A 161 9.15 -4.02 -2.01
C ALA A 161 10.58 -3.48 -1.99
N PHE A 162 10.73 -2.18 -2.25
CA PHE A 162 12.03 -1.52 -2.27
C PHE A 162 12.54 -1.25 -0.85
N ILE A 163 13.69 -1.84 -0.51
CA ILE A 163 14.44 -1.54 0.72
C ILE A 163 15.16 -0.19 0.58
N SER A 164 15.71 0.05 -0.62
CA SER A 164 16.40 1.27 -1.02
C SER A 164 16.22 1.48 -2.53
N GLU A 165 16.83 2.51 -3.11
CA GLU A 165 16.79 2.68 -4.58
C GLU A 165 17.41 1.53 -5.36
N ASN A 166 18.37 0.84 -4.77
CA ASN A 166 19.13 -0.21 -5.47
C ASN A 166 18.82 -1.61 -4.95
N GLU A 167 18.07 -1.75 -3.85
CA GLU A 167 17.72 -3.04 -3.27
C GLU A 167 16.22 -3.25 -3.20
N VAL A 168 15.77 -4.36 -3.78
CA VAL A 168 14.35 -4.73 -3.82
C VAL A 168 14.17 -6.17 -3.34
N LEU A 169 13.18 -6.40 -2.47
CA LEU A 169 12.66 -7.73 -2.18
C LEU A 169 11.67 -8.11 -3.26
N ILE A 170 11.73 -9.35 -3.74
CA ILE A 170 10.76 -9.90 -4.70
C ILE A 170 10.26 -11.23 -4.14
N SER A 171 8.94 -11.36 -4.01
CA SER A 171 8.27 -12.59 -3.63
C SER A 171 7.96 -13.38 -4.91
N GLU A 172 8.55 -14.56 -5.08
CA GLU A 172 8.22 -15.47 -6.17
C GLU A 172 7.13 -16.44 -5.72
N LYS A 173 5.99 -16.45 -6.41
CA LYS A 173 4.83 -17.31 -6.06
C LYS A 173 5.24 -18.79 -5.96
N GLU A 174 6.06 -19.24 -6.92
CA GLU A 174 6.59 -20.62 -7.05
C GLU A 174 8.09 -20.73 -6.72
N GLY A 175 8.70 -19.65 -6.24
CA GLY A 175 10.15 -19.57 -6.03
C GLY A 175 10.51 -19.24 -4.60
N ASP A 176 11.47 -18.35 -4.43
CA ASP A 176 11.89 -17.89 -3.11
C ASP A 176 11.39 -16.47 -2.82
N LEU A 177 11.53 -16.04 -1.57
CA LEU A 177 11.68 -14.61 -1.30
C LEU A 177 13.14 -14.27 -1.64
N ILE A 178 13.35 -13.31 -2.55
CA ILE A 178 14.71 -12.92 -2.97
C ILE A 178 14.95 -11.44 -2.66
N LYS A 179 16.20 -11.11 -2.35
CA LYS A 179 16.73 -9.75 -2.37
C LYS A 179 17.53 -9.58 -3.67
N TYR A 180 17.22 -8.55 -4.43
CA TYR A 180 17.92 -8.24 -5.68
C TYR A 180 18.54 -6.85 -5.61
N ASN A 181 19.83 -6.76 -5.98
CA ASN A 181 20.53 -5.50 -6.12
C ASN A 181 20.52 -5.07 -7.60
N LEU A 182 19.88 -3.95 -7.91
CA LEU A 182 19.69 -3.45 -9.27
C LEU A 182 21.00 -3.02 -9.96
N GLU A 183 21.98 -2.56 -9.18
CA GLU A 183 23.26 -2.05 -9.70
C GLU A 183 24.26 -3.19 -9.91
N LYS A 184 24.46 -4.01 -8.88
CA LYS A 184 25.37 -5.17 -8.92
C LYS A 184 24.80 -6.35 -9.69
N ARG A 185 23.49 -6.32 -9.99
CA ARG A 185 22.73 -7.42 -10.62
C ARG A 185 22.84 -8.73 -9.84
N GLU A 186 22.89 -8.63 -8.53
CA GLU A 186 23.08 -9.77 -7.63
C GLU A 186 21.73 -10.20 -7.04
N LYS A 187 21.44 -11.51 -7.11
CA LYS A 187 20.25 -12.13 -6.53
C LYS A 187 20.62 -12.99 -5.34
N ILE A 188 20.05 -12.71 -4.18
CA ILE A 188 20.26 -13.47 -2.94
C ILE A 188 18.93 -14.02 -2.45
N ARG A 189 18.89 -15.32 -2.14
CA ARG A 189 17.75 -15.98 -1.51
C ARG A 189 17.62 -15.55 -0.05
N VAL A 190 16.44 -15.12 0.36
CA VAL A 190 16.09 -14.91 1.76
C VAL A 190 15.65 -16.24 2.38
N LYS A 191 16.30 -16.64 3.47
CA LYS A 191 16.05 -17.90 4.18
C LYS A 191 14.96 -17.75 5.24
N GLY A 192 14.51 -18.87 5.81
CA GLY A 192 13.61 -18.88 6.97
C GLY A 192 12.14 -18.63 6.65
N PHE A 193 11.69 -18.83 5.41
CA PHE A 193 10.26 -18.77 5.08
C PHE A 193 9.47 -19.82 5.88
N PRO A 194 8.23 -19.54 6.33
CA PRO A 194 7.41 -20.49 7.07
C PRO A 194 7.30 -21.87 6.40
N ALA A 195 7.49 -22.93 7.19
CA ALA A 195 7.52 -24.31 6.71
C ALA A 195 6.15 -24.86 6.30
N ASP A 196 5.07 -24.20 6.73
CA ASP A 196 3.70 -24.53 6.40
C ASP A 196 3.23 -23.89 5.08
N LEU A 197 4.13 -23.39 4.25
CA LEU A 197 3.81 -22.91 2.91
C LEU A 197 3.28 -24.04 2.00
N GLU A 198 2.19 -23.76 1.29
CA GLU A 198 1.79 -24.49 0.08
C GLU A 198 2.56 -23.93 -1.11
N ASP A 199 3.58 -24.67 -1.54
CA ASP A 199 4.52 -24.33 -2.61
C ASP A 199 4.40 -25.22 -3.85
N ASN A 200 3.37 -26.07 -3.90
CA ASN A 200 3.10 -26.93 -5.04
C ASN A 200 1.89 -26.41 -5.82
N LEU A 201 2.10 -26.04 -7.08
CA LEU A 201 0.98 -25.74 -7.98
C LEU A 201 0.39 -27.02 -8.58
N ASP A 202 -0.93 -27.10 -8.56
CA ASP A 202 -1.72 -28.22 -9.06
C ASP A 202 -2.58 -27.76 -10.24
N GLY A 203 -1.91 -27.50 -11.36
CA GLY A 203 -2.54 -27.22 -12.65
C GLY A 203 -2.99 -25.78 -12.90
N PHE A 204 -3.76 -25.61 -13.98
CA PHE A 204 -4.23 -24.31 -14.45
C PHE A 204 -5.28 -23.72 -13.51
N GLY A 205 -5.17 -22.43 -13.21
CA GLY A 205 -6.10 -21.71 -12.33
C GLY A 205 -5.71 -21.72 -10.85
N ASP A 206 -4.67 -22.47 -10.48
CA ASP A 206 -4.17 -22.50 -9.11
C ASP A 206 -3.50 -21.18 -8.69
N ASN A 207 -3.89 -20.70 -7.52
CA ASN A 207 -3.47 -19.44 -6.93
C ASN A 207 -2.69 -19.62 -5.61
N THR A 208 -2.26 -20.84 -5.25
CA THR A 208 -1.40 -21.09 -4.08
C THR A 208 0.01 -20.50 -4.24
N GLY A 209 0.76 -20.37 -3.15
CA GLY A 209 2.14 -19.87 -3.16
C GLY A 209 2.39 -18.69 -2.22
N LYS A 210 3.49 -17.98 -2.49
CA LYS A 210 3.87 -16.73 -1.80
C LYS A 210 3.19 -15.54 -2.47
N PHE A 211 2.67 -14.61 -1.66
CA PHE A 211 1.93 -13.46 -2.16
C PHE A 211 2.70 -12.16 -1.86
N GLU A 212 2.18 -11.32 -0.97
CA GLU A 212 2.69 -9.98 -0.71
C GLU A 212 3.91 -10.02 0.21
N VAL A 213 4.95 -9.27 -0.15
CA VAL A 213 6.00 -8.79 0.75
C VAL A 213 5.83 -7.29 0.93
N LEU A 214 5.67 -6.86 2.18
CA LEU A 214 5.45 -5.46 2.53
C LEU A 214 6.44 -5.07 3.63
N LEU A 215 7.09 -3.91 3.46
CA LEU A 215 7.94 -3.36 4.50
C LEU A 215 7.10 -2.62 5.53
N ASP A 216 7.50 -2.70 6.80
CA ASP A 216 6.98 -1.82 7.83
C ASP A 216 7.31 -0.35 7.50
N PRO A 217 6.45 0.63 7.84
CA PRO A 217 6.76 2.05 7.64
C PRO A 217 8.07 2.47 8.34
N ASP A 218 8.41 1.82 9.45
CA ASP A 218 9.64 2.05 10.21
C ASP A 218 10.70 0.95 9.92
N PHE A 219 10.66 0.30 8.75
CA PHE A 219 11.57 -0.79 8.39
C PHE A 219 13.05 -0.47 8.57
N ARG A 220 13.46 0.79 8.37
CA ARG A 220 14.86 1.20 8.57
C ARG A 220 15.36 0.99 9.99
N THR A 221 14.48 1.04 10.99
CA THR A 221 14.83 0.86 12.40
C THR A 221 14.46 -0.52 12.91
N ASN A 222 13.25 -1.01 12.60
CA ASN A 222 12.73 -2.25 13.18
C ASN A 222 12.98 -3.51 12.33
N ARG A 223 13.36 -3.34 11.05
CA ARG A 223 13.59 -4.41 10.08
C ARG A 223 12.37 -5.34 9.89
N TYR A 224 11.17 -4.90 10.25
CA TYR A 224 9.96 -5.70 10.12
C TYR A 224 9.47 -5.75 8.69
N ILE A 225 9.20 -6.97 8.22
CA ILE A 225 8.47 -7.20 6.97
C ILE A 225 7.22 -8.03 7.26
N TYR A 226 6.21 -7.84 6.42
CA TYR A 226 4.95 -8.56 6.46
C TYR A 226 4.86 -9.43 5.23
N LEU A 227 4.42 -10.66 5.42
CA LEU A 227 4.30 -11.65 4.36
C LEU A 227 2.89 -12.25 4.38
N SER A 228 2.29 -12.38 3.20
CA SER A 228 1.09 -13.18 3.00
C SER A 228 1.40 -14.37 2.08
N TYR A 229 0.80 -15.52 2.37
CA TYR A 229 1.02 -16.75 1.61
C TYR A 229 -0.11 -17.75 1.82
N ALA A 230 -0.21 -18.74 0.93
CA ALA A 230 -1.06 -19.90 1.14
C ALA A 230 -0.39 -20.86 2.13
N ALA A 231 -0.95 -20.99 3.34
CA ALA A 231 -0.52 -21.96 4.33
C ALA A 231 -1.29 -23.28 4.16
N LYS A 232 -0.60 -24.41 4.31
CA LYS A 232 -1.16 -25.77 4.33
C LYS A 232 -1.23 -26.32 5.76
N ALA A 233 -2.24 -27.14 6.00
CA ALA A 233 -2.40 -27.97 7.18
C ALA A 233 -2.53 -29.45 6.76
N GLN A 234 -2.73 -30.36 7.73
CA GLN A 234 -3.01 -31.77 7.41
C GLN A 234 -4.18 -31.92 6.45
N LYS A 235 -5.21 -31.09 6.63
CA LYS A 235 -6.34 -30.96 5.70
C LYS A 235 -6.42 -29.52 5.24
N GLY A 236 -5.82 -29.32 4.08
CA GLY A 236 -6.08 -28.18 3.25
C GLY A 236 -5.32 -26.92 3.47
N ARG A 237 -5.82 -25.81 2.91
CA ARG A 237 -5.04 -24.59 2.72
C ARG A 237 -5.85 -23.32 2.89
N THR A 238 -5.20 -22.27 3.38
CA THR A 238 -5.77 -20.93 3.58
C THR A 238 -4.73 -19.83 3.46
N THR A 239 -5.17 -18.56 3.37
CA THR A 239 -4.28 -17.40 3.44
C THR A 239 -3.80 -17.17 4.88
N LYS A 240 -2.49 -16.99 5.05
CA LYS A 240 -1.87 -16.64 6.33
C LYS A 240 -1.05 -15.37 6.18
N ILE A 241 -1.10 -14.52 7.20
CA ILE A 241 -0.34 -13.27 7.27
C ILE A 241 0.57 -13.34 8.49
N VAL A 242 1.84 -13.05 8.27
CA VAL A 242 2.88 -13.06 9.31
C VAL A 242 3.70 -11.78 9.24
N ARG A 243 4.30 -11.43 10.38
CA ARG A 243 5.39 -10.45 10.47
C ARG A 243 6.68 -11.18 10.80
N ALA A 244 7.80 -10.75 10.22
CA ALA A 244 9.12 -11.25 10.53
C ALA A 244 10.13 -10.11 10.62
N VAL A 245 11.25 -10.36 11.29
CA VAL A 245 12.45 -9.50 11.25
C VAL A 245 13.34 -9.98 10.10
N LEU A 246 13.72 -9.08 9.19
CA LEU A 246 14.66 -9.38 8.10
C LEU A 246 16.09 -8.97 8.47
N GLU A 247 16.91 -9.95 8.81
CA GLU A 247 18.30 -9.79 9.23
C GLU A 247 19.18 -10.88 8.60
N ASN A 248 20.37 -10.49 8.11
CA ASN A 248 21.35 -11.41 7.49
C ASN A 248 20.72 -12.34 6.44
N GLU A 249 19.88 -11.75 5.57
CA GLU A 249 19.19 -12.46 4.49
C GLU A 249 18.34 -13.65 5.01
N SER A 250 17.81 -13.53 6.21
CA SER A 250 16.93 -14.52 6.82
C SER A 250 15.76 -13.85 7.52
N LEU A 251 14.60 -14.50 7.45
CA LEU A 251 13.43 -14.18 8.26
C LEU A 251 13.61 -14.78 9.65
N GLN A 252 13.45 -13.95 10.67
CA GLN A 252 13.55 -14.31 12.08
C GLN A 252 12.32 -13.82 12.83
N GLN A 253 12.11 -14.34 14.05
CA GLN A 253 11.05 -13.88 14.96
C GLN A 253 9.66 -13.82 14.28
N ILE A 254 9.32 -14.86 13.51
CA ILE A 254 8.08 -14.90 12.76
C ILE A 254 6.89 -14.93 13.73
N LYS A 255 6.02 -13.93 13.62
CA LYS A 255 4.77 -13.80 14.37
C LYS A 255 3.60 -13.94 13.42
N VAL A 256 2.69 -14.88 13.71
CA VAL A 256 1.41 -14.98 12.99
C VAL A 256 0.51 -13.81 13.39
N LEU A 257 0.00 -13.08 12.41
CA LEU A 257 -0.92 -11.96 12.62
C LEU A 257 -2.36 -12.35 12.30
N PHE A 258 -2.56 -13.15 11.25
CA PHE A 258 -3.89 -13.56 10.81
C PHE A 258 -3.86 -14.92 10.09
N VAL A 259 -4.90 -15.72 10.32
CA VAL A 259 -5.15 -16.98 9.61
C VAL A 259 -6.59 -16.96 9.12
N ALA A 260 -6.79 -16.99 7.81
CA ALA A 260 -8.09 -16.87 7.14
C ALA A 260 -8.89 -18.19 7.14
N GLU A 261 -9.05 -18.80 8.30
CA GLU A 261 -9.84 -20.03 8.47
C GLU A 261 -11.25 -19.91 7.87
N PRO A 262 -11.82 -21.04 7.38
CA PRO A 262 -11.29 -22.40 7.45
C PRO A 262 -10.18 -22.72 6.43
N TYR A 263 -9.43 -23.80 6.67
CA TYR A 263 -8.61 -24.45 5.65
C TYR A 263 -9.55 -25.26 4.73
N THR A 264 -9.49 -25.03 3.41
CA THR A 264 -10.44 -25.61 2.43
C THR A 264 -9.72 -26.22 1.24
N ASP A 265 -10.35 -27.13 0.46
CA ASP A 265 -9.87 -27.74 -0.82
C ASP A 265 -9.66 -26.80 -2.00
N GLN A 266 -10.06 -25.55 -1.82
CA GLN A 266 -10.01 -24.57 -2.87
C GLN A 266 -8.58 -24.08 -3.13
N ARG A 267 -8.26 -23.90 -4.41
CA ARG A 267 -6.96 -23.39 -4.88
C ARG A 267 -7.09 -22.01 -5.55
N VAL A 268 -8.20 -21.30 -5.33
CA VAL A 268 -8.51 -20.01 -5.99
C VAL A 268 -8.77 -18.87 -5.00
N HIS A 269 -8.65 -17.63 -5.45
CA HIS A 269 -9.13 -16.44 -4.72
C HIS A 269 -8.56 -16.30 -3.29
N TYR A 270 -7.24 -16.41 -3.12
CA TYR A 270 -6.61 -16.23 -1.81
C TYR A 270 -6.65 -14.77 -1.30
N GLY A 271 -6.67 -13.81 -2.23
CA GLY A 271 -6.34 -12.43 -1.93
C GLY A 271 -4.89 -12.31 -1.50
N GLY A 272 -4.63 -11.66 -0.37
CA GLY A 272 -3.31 -11.56 0.24
C GLY A 272 -2.59 -10.25 -0.05
N GLY A 273 -3.15 -9.33 -0.85
CA GLY A 273 -2.60 -7.99 -0.98
C GLY A 273 -2.67 -7.23 0.35
N MET A 274 -1.64 -6.44 0.64
CA MET A 274 -1.53 -5.68 1.88
C MET A 274 -0.99 -4.27 1.66
N LEU A 275 -1.37 -3.32 2.52
CA LEU A 275 -0.71 -2.02 2.64
C LEU A 275 -0.86 -1.41 4.04
N PHE A 276 -0.04 -0.41 4.34
CA PHE A 276 -0.24 0.47 5.50
C PHE A 276 -1.06 1.71 5.14
N GLY A 277 -2.16 1.91 5.85
CA GLY A 277 -3.00 3.11 5.71
C GLY A 277 -2.31 4.38 6.21
N SER A 278 -2.92 5.53 5.99
CA SER A 278 -2.45 6.82 6.54
C SER A 278 -2.52 6.88 8.07
N ASP A 279 -3.33 6.01 8.67
CA ASP A 279 -3.50 5.80 10.11
C ASP A 279 -2.46 4.84 10.73
N GLY A 280 -1.49 4.37 9.93
CA GLY A 280 -0.47 3.42 10.34
C GLY A 280 -0.99 2.01 10.62
N LYS A 281 -2.21 1.67 10.19
CA LYS A 281 -2.78 0.32 10.33
C LYS A 281 -2.48 -0.53 9.10
N LEU A 282 -2.38 -1.83 9.31
CA LEU A 282 -2.22 -2.81 8.24
C LEU A 282 -3.59 -3.20 7.70
N TYR A 283 -3.80 -2.97 6.40
CA TYR A 283 -4.99 -3.38 5.66
C TYR A 283 -4.63 -4.55 4.75
N PHE A 284 -5.52 -5.54 4.65
CA PHE A 284 -5.28 -6.70 3.79
C PHE A 284 -6.56 -7.33 3.26
N THR A 285 -6.44 -7.95 2.08
CA THR A 285 -7.54 -8.62 1.37
C THR A 285 -7.52 -10.13 1.65
N ILE A 286 -8.70 -10.72 1.89
CA ILE A 286 -8.91 -12.17 1.91
C ILE A 286 -10.04 -12.49 0.93
N GLY A 287 -9.75 -13.22 -0.15
CA GLY A 287 -10.78 -13.62 -1.11
C GLY A 287 -11.74 -14.67 -0.54
N GLU A 288 -12.88 -14.89 -1.20
CA GLU A 288 -13.98 -15.73 -0.71
C GLU A 288 -13.77 -17.24 -0.88
N ARG A 289 -12.78 -17.61 -1.71
CA ARG A 289 -12.28 -18.97 -1.93
C ARG A 289 -13.21 -19.90 -2.72
N ILE A 290 -14.34 -19.44 -3.25
CA ILE A 290 -15.18 -20.24 -4.16
C ILE A 290 -14.95 -19.82 -5.62
N PHE A 291 -14.71 -20.78 -6.51
CA PHE A 291 -14.62 -20.49 -7.94
C PHE A 291 -15.99 -20.39 -8.63
N THR A 292 -16.96 -21.15 -8.13
CA THR A 292 -18.21 -21.51 -8.78
C THR A 292 -19.38 -21.11 -7.87
N GLU A 293 -20.20 -20.18 -8.33
CA GLU A 293 -21.21 -19.52 -7.48
C GLU A 293 -22.24 -20.51 -6.89
N LYS A 294 -22.52 -21.62 -7.57
CA LYS A 294 -23.42 -22.68 -7.07
C LYS A 294 -22.95 -23.37 -5.77
N ASP A 295 -21.66 -23.26 -5.44
CA ASP A 295 -21.08 -23.87 -4.24
C ASP A 295 -21.19 -22.92 -3.03
N GLU A 296 -21.74 -21.70 -3.21
CA GLU A 296 -22.02 -20.78 -2.12
C GLU A 296 -23.06 -21.38 -1.14
N PRO A 297 -22.82 -21.27 0.19
CA PRO A 297 -23.82 -21.62 1.17
C PRO A 297 -25.02 -20.65 1.16
N VAL A 298 -26.10 -21.03 1.85
CA VAL A 298 -27.34 -20.24 1.95
C VAL A 298 -27.08 -18.80 2.41
N LEU A 299 -26.19 -18.61 3.40
CA LEU A 299 -25.63 -17.32 3.73
C LEU A 299 -24.26 -17.23 3.05
N PRO A 300 -24.10 -16.48 1.94
CA PRO A 300 -22.87 -16.49 1.17
C PRO A 300 -21.65 -16.09 1.98
N ILE A 301 -20.50 -16.66 1.64
CA ILE A 301 -19.27 -16.52 2.43
C ILE A 301 -18.88 -15.05 2.59
N ALA A 302 -18.86 -14.31 1.49
CA ALA A 302 -18.44 -12.91 1.50
C ALA A 302 -19.40 -12.01 2.30
N GLN A 303 -20.65 -12.45 2.50
CA GLN A 303 -21.68 -11.76 3.29
C GLN A 303 -21.69 -12.18 4.78
N ASN A 304 -21.22 -13.39 5.09
CA ASN A 304 -21.14 -13.89 6.46
C ASN A 304 -19.99 -13.19 7.24
N VAL A 305 -20.33 -12.39 8.26
CA VAL A 305 -19.33 -11.68 9.10
C VAL A 305 -18.55 -12.61 10.03
N GLU A 306 -19.06 -13.81 10.31
CA GLU A 306 -18.38 -14.85 11.10
C GLU A 306 -17.35 -15.62 10.25
N ASP A 307 -17.48 -15.59 8.92
CA ASP A 307 -16.53 -16.23 8.00
C ASP A 307 -15.40 -15.27 7.64
N LYS A 308 -14.15 -15.76 7.73
CA LYS A 308 -13.00 -14.91 7.53
C LYS A 308 -12.76 -14.52 6.06
N ARG A 309 -13.45 -15.18 5.12
CA ARG A 309 -13.21 -15.07 3.68
C ARG A 309 -14.12 -14.05 3.01
N GLY A 310 -13.66 -13.49 1.89
CA GLY A 310 -14.40 -12.47 1.12
C GLY A 310 -14.46 -11.11 1.81
N LYS A 311 -13.39 -10.73 2.51
CA LYS A 311 -13.33 -9.57 3.41
C LYS A 311 -12.06 -8.74 3.23
N ILE A 312 -12.13 -7.48 3.65
CA ILE A 312 -10.96 -6.65 3.92
C ILE A 312 -10.86 -6.44 5.43
N TYR A 313 -9.65 -6.59 5.96
CA TYR A 313 -9.34 -6.42 7.38
C TYR A 313 -8.46 -5.21 7.64
N ARG A 314 -8.53 -4.69 8.86
CA ARG A 314 -7.68 -3.62 9.40
C ARG A 314 -7.21 -4.01 10.79
N ILE A 315 -5.90 -4.13 10.98
CA ILE A 315 -5.24 -4.47 12.26
C ILE A 315 -4.09 -3.51 12.57
N ASN A 316 -3.65 -3.44 13.83
CA ASN A 316 -2.38 -2.78 14.17
C ASN A 316 -1.19 -3.59 13.61
N SER A 317 -0.03 -2.93 13.48
CA SER A 317 1.23 -3.55 13.00
C SER A 317 1.71 -4.75 13.83
N ASP A 318 1.21 -4.91 15.05
CA ASP A 318 1.50 -6.04 15.93
C ASP A 318 0.43 -7.14 15.92
N GLY A 319 -0.64 -6.98 15.15
CA GLY A 319 -1.77 -7.92 15.09
C GLY A 319 -2.90 -7.66 16.08
N THR A 320 -2.78 -6.66 16.96
CA THR A 320 -3.90 -6.27 17.83
C THR A 320 -4.98 -5.53 17.04
N ILE A 321 -6.23 -5.58 17.51
CA ILE A 321 -7.38 -4.97 16.81
C ILE A 321 -7.52 -3.49 17.20
N PRO A 322 -7.57 -2.56 16.24
CA PRO A 322 -7.86 -1.15 16.52
C PRO A 322 -9.25 -0.97 17.12
N LYS A 323 -9.37 -0.12 18.13
CA LYS A 323 -10.65 0.16 18.83
C LYS A 323 -11.65 0.96 17.98
N ASP A 324 -11.17 1.61 16.94
CA ASP A 324 -11.91 2.44 15.99
C ASP A 324 -12.29 1.66 14.71
N ASN A 325 -12.21 0.32 14.72
CA ASN A 325 -12.74 -0.49 13.63
C ASN A 325 -14.28 -0.40 13.58
N PRO A 326 -14.89 -0.55 12.39
CA PRO A 326 -16.34 -0.63 12.25
C PRO A 326 -16.93 -1.79 13.06
N ASP A 327 -18.13 -1.59 13.59
CA ASP A 327 -18.85 -2.62 14.33
C ASP A 327 -19.75 -3.43 13.37
N PHE A 328 -19.49 -4.73 13.31
CA PHE A 328 -20.27 -5.72 12.55
C PHE A 328 -21.06 -6.68 13.48
N GLY A 329 -21.12 -6.35 14.78
CA GLY A 329 -21.76 -7.16 15.82
C GLY A 329 -20.80 -8.14 16.51
N ASP A 330 -21.22 -8.63 17.66
CA ASP A 330 -20.40 -9.42 18.60
C ASP A 330 -19.82 -10.73 18.03
N LYS A 331 -20.43 -11.27 16.98
CA LYS A 331 -19.99 -12.52 16.34
C LYS A 331 -19.03 -12.30 15.18
N ALA A 332 -18.84 -11.06 14.74
CA ALA A 332 -17.99 -10.77 13.60
C ALA A 332 -16.53 -11.14 13.86
N THR A 333 -15.84 -11.56 12.81
CA THR A 333 -14.41 -11.83 12.89
C THR A 333 -13.66 -10.57 13.35
N PRO A 334 -12.80 -10.65 14.39
CA PRO A 334 -12.03 -9.50 14.85
C PRO A 334 -11.15 -8.90 13.74
N GLY A 335 -11.13 -7.57 13.65
CA GLY A 335 -10.36 -6.85 12.63
C GLY A 335 -11.10 -6.64 11.31
N LEU A 336 -12.33 -7.15 11.17
CA LEU A 336 -13.15 -6.94 9.99
C LEU A 336 -13.33 -5.43 9.71
N TYR A 337 -13.10 -5.02 8.47
CA TYR A 337 -13.21 -3.62 8.06
C TYR A 337 -14.24 -3.41 6.95
N ALA A 338 -14.33 -4.34 5.99
CA ALA A 338 -15.33 -4.34 4.94
C ALA A 338 -15.64 -5.77 4.46
N THR A 339 -16.85 -5.98 3.92
CA THR A 339 -17.38 -7.28 3.48
C THR A 339 -17.68 -7.29 1.98
N GLY A 340 -18.06 -8.46 1.45
CA GLY A 340 -18.64 -8.54 0.11
C GLY A 340 -17.65 -8.40 -1.04
N ILE A 341 -16.38 -8.77 -0.85
CA ILE A 341 -15.41 -8.85 -1.96
C ILE A 341 -15.29 -10.28 -2.47
N ARG A 342 -15.02 -10.46 -3.76
CA ARG A 342 -14.83 -11.77 -4.38
C ARG A 342 -13.38 -12.22 -4.29
N ALA A 343 -12.52 -11.61 -5.10
CA ALA A 343 -11.15 -12.03 -5.33
C ALA A 343 -10.21 -10.83 -5.45
N ALA A 344 -10.34 -9.90 -4.49
CA ALA A 344 -9.48 -8.71 -4.44
C ALA A 344 -8.00 -9.09 -4.40
N GLN A 345 -7.20 -8.46 -5.25
CA GLN A 345 -5.77 -8.77 -5.40
C GLN A 345 -4.90 -7.74 -4.70
N GLY A 346 -4.87 -6.51 -5.23
CA GLY A 346 -4.01 -5.45 -4.74
C GLY A 346 -4.76 -4.35 -4.01
N LEU A 347 -4.03 -3.57 -3.22
CA LEU A 347 -4.47 -2.31 -2.63
C LEU A 347 -3.46 -1.22 -3.01
N ALA A 348 -3.91 0.03 -3.17
CA ALA A 348 -3.04 1.20 -3.31
C ALA A 348 -3.58 2.37 -2.48
N ARG A 349 -2.68 3.11 -1.83
CA ARG A 349 -3.04 4.33 -1.10
C ARG A 349 -2.78 5.54 -2.00
N ASP A 350 -3.78 6.39 -2.17
CA ASP A 350 -3.57 7.74 -2.70
C ASP A 350 -2.93 8.60 -1.61
N LEU A 351 -1.66 8.97 -1.78
CA LEU A 351 -0.91 9.78 -0.82
C LEU A 351 -1.49 11.19 -0.61
N HIS A 352 -2.28 11.70 -1.55
CA HIS A 352 -2.89 13.03 -1.41
C HIS A 352 -4.17 13.00 -0.58
N THR A 353 -5.01 11.99 -0.78
CA THR A 353 -6.32 11.91 -0.11
C THR A 353 -6.32 10.95 1.08
N GLY A 354 -5.31 10.11 1.22
CA GLY A 354 -5.25 9.01 2.20
C GLY A 354 -6.14 7.82 1.84
N LYS A 355 -6.96 7.92 0.78
CA LYS A 355 -7.92 6.88 0.39
C LYS A 355 -7.22 5.64 -0.12
N ILE A 356 -7.79 4.49 0.19
CA ILE A 356 -7.30 3.18 -0.27
C ILE A 356 -8.17 2.73 -1.44
N TRP A 357 -7.53 2.45 -2.57
CA TRP A 357 -8.12 1.86 -3.75
C TRP A 357 -7.80 0.38 -3.77
N PHE A 358 -8.69 -0.45 -4.31
CA PHE A 358 -8.39 -1.85 -4.55
C PHE A 358 -9.02 -2.33 -5.85
N SER A 359 -8.45 -3.41 -6.38
CA SER A 359 -8.96 -4.10 -7.55
C SER A 359 -9.44 -5.49 -7.16
N GLU A 360 -10.45 -5.99 -7.86
CA GLU A 360 -10.87 -7.38 -7.73
C GLU A 360 -11.28 -8.01 -9.04
N HIS A 361 -11.11 -9.34 -9.10
CA HIS A 361 -11.57 -10.11 -10.23
C HIS A 361 -13.06 -10.41 -10.08
N GLY A 362 -13.82 -10.11 -11.13
CA GLY A 362 -15.15 -10.63 -11.36
C GLY A 362 -15.10 -12.08 -11.85
N THR A 363 -16.17 -12.51 -12.51
CA THR A 363 -16.37 -13.90 -12.94
C THR A 363 -15.71 -14.17 -14.29
N HIS A 364 -16.49 -14.17 -15.37
CA HIS A 364 -16.02 -14.02 -16.75
C HIS A 364 -16.09 -12.54 -17.21
N GLN A 365 -16.74 -11.69 -16.41
CA GLN A 365 -16.95 -10.25 -16.59
C GLN A 365 -17.03 -9.57 -15.22
N GLY A 366 -17.03 -8.24 -15.18
CA GLY A 366 -17.26 -7.49 -13.93
C GLY A 366 -16.04 -7.45 -13.02
N ASP A 367 -14.85 -7.32 -13.60
CA ASP A 367 -13.68 -6.90 -12.81
C ASP A 367 -13.88 -5.46 -12.37
N GLU A 368 -13.43 -5.12 -11.17
CA GLU A 368 -13.78 -3.86 -10.53
C GLU A 368 -12.56 -3.11 -9.98
N ILE A 369 -12.66 -1.78 -9.97
CA ILE A 369 -11.87 -0.89 -9.12
C ILE A 369 -12.83 -0.28 -8.10
N ASN A 370 -12.41 -0.32 -6.84
CA ASN A 370 -13.18 0.10 -5.69
C ASN A 370 -12.38 1.09 -4.85
N VAL A 371 -13.08 1.95 -4.10
CA VAL A 371 -12.50 2.78 -3.04
C VAL A 371 -12.96 2.24 -1.70
N LEU A 372 -12.00 1.94 -0.83
CA LEU A 372 -12.23 1.31 0.46
C LEU A 372 -12.88 2.29 1.44
N GLU A 373 -14.08 1.95 1.89
CA GLU A 373 -14.80 2.62 2.97
C GLU A 373 -15.00 1.71 4.18
N ALA A 374 -14.94 2.33 5.36
CA ALA A 374 -15.13 1.66 6.65
C ALA A 374 -16.56 1.13 6.76
N GLY A 375 -16.72 -0.16 7.06
CA GLY A 375 -18.05 -0.78 7.24
C GLY A 375 -18.75 -1.13 5.93
N ALA A 376 -18.13 -0.86 4.77
CA ALA A 376 -18.77 -1.08 3.48
C ALA A 376 -18.96 -2.56 3.15
N ASN A 377 -20.00 -2.85 2.36
CA ASN A 377 -20.25 -4.16 1.76
C ASN A 377 -20.20 -4.00 0.24
N TYR A 378 -19.21 -4.62 -0.42
CA TYR A 378 -19.03 -4.52 -1.89
C TYR A 378 -19.93 -5.48 -2.68
N GLY A 379 -20.82 -6.19 -1.97
CA GLY A 379 -21.97 -6.84 -2.56
C GLY A 379 -21.76 -8.25 -3.08
N TRP A 380 -20.54 -8.75 -3.29
CA TRP A 380 -20.36 -10.13 -3.75
C TRP A 380 -20.91 -11.17 -2.74
N PRO A 381 -21.60 -12.24 -3.18
CA PRO A 381 -22.08 -12.50 -4.53
C PRO A 381 -23.49 -11.96 -4.80
N MET A 382 -24.11 -11.22 -3.87
CA MET A 382 -25.45 -10.64 -4.00
C MET A 382 -25.58 -9.63 -5.14
N LYS A 383 -24.49 -8.94 -5.46
CA LYS A 383 -24.40 -7.96 -6.53
C LYS A 383 -23.05 -8.13 -7.25
N THR A 384 -23.08 -7.98 -8.56
CA THR A 384 -21.88 -7.97 -9.41
C THR A 384 -22.12 -7.03 -10.59
N THR A 385 -21.07 -6.35 -11.06
CA THR A 385 -21.11 -5.58 -12.32
C THR A 385 -21.03 -6.47 -13.58
N GLY A 386 -20.77 -7.77 -13.40
CA GLY A 386 -20.70 -8.76 -14.47
C GLY A 386 -21.91 -9.71 -14.50
N LYS A 387 -21.67 -10.94 -14.94
CA LYS A 387 -22.66 -12.04 -14.94
C LYS A 387 -22.10 -13.23 -14.18
N TYR A 388 -22.93 -13.98 -13.46
CA TYR A 388 -22.48 -15.25 -12.87
C TYR A 388 -22.12 -16.26 -13.96
N ARG A 389 -21.29 -17.26 -13.61
CA ARG A 389 -21.00 -18.37 -14.53
C ARG A 389 -22.20 -19.27 -14.76
N PHE A 390 -23.09 -19.32 -13.77
CA PHE A 390 -24.32 -20.11 -13.77
C PHE A 390 -25.51 -19.16 -13.79
N ALA A 391 -26.30 -19.20 -14.87
CA ALA A 391 -27.41 -18.28 -15.08
C ALA A 391 -28.54 -18.48 -14.04
N GLU A 392 -28.62 -19.68 -13.47
CA GLU A 392 -29.61 -20.06 -12.46
C GLU A 392 -29.21 -19.62 -11.05
N PHE A 393 -27.97 -19.16 -10.84
CA PHE A 393 -27.52 -18.68 -9.54
C PHE A 393 -28.20 -17.34 -9.23
N ALA A 394 -29.11 -17.37 -8.26
CA ALA A 394 -29.86 -16.22 -7.79
C ALA A 394 -29.94 -16.28 -6.26
N PRO A 395 -28.98 -15.67 -5.53
CA PRO A 395 -28.96 -15.72 -4.08
C PRO A 395 -30.15 -14.93 -3.50
N ALA A 396 -30.76 -15.45 -2.44
CA ALA A 396 -31.89 -14.78 -1.79
C ALA A 396 -31.44 -13.44 -1.19
N PRO A 397 -32.17 -12.33 -1.42
CA PRO A 397 -31.80 -11.04 -0.84
C PRO A 397 -31.69 -11.10 0.68
N ILE A 398 -30.63 -10.50 1.22
CA ILE A 398 -30.43 -10.33 2.66
C ILE A 398 -31.02 -8.97 3.06
N PRO A 399 -32.11 -8.93 3.86
CA PRO A 399 -32.74 -7.68 4.25
C PRO A 399 -31.78 -6.76 5.00
N GLY A 400 -31.86 -5.46 4.73
CA GLY A 400 -31.04 -4.44 5.40
C GLY A 400 -29.63 -4.26 4.82
N ASN A 401 -29.20 -5.09 3.86
CA ASN A 401 -27.94 -4.88 3.18
C ASN A 401 -28.00 -3.65 2.26
N ASN A 402 -26.95 -2.82 2.34
CA ASN A 402 -26.66 -1.78 1.37
C ASN A 402 -25.31 -2.10 0.72
N TYR A 403 -25.24 -2.00 -0.61
CA TYR A 403 -24.05 -2.38 -1.37
C TYR A 403 -23.33 -1.14 -1.91
N LYS A 404 -22.00 -1.12 -1.78
CA LYS A 404 -21.13 -0.09 -2.33
C LYS A 404 -20.87 -0.37 -3.80
N GLU A 405 -21.18 0.58 -4.67
CA GLU A 405 -20.83 0.47 -6.09
C GLU A 405 -19.32 0.62 -6.32
N PRO A 406 -18.77 -0.11 -7.29
CA PRO A 406 -17.42 0.15 -7.76
C PRO A 406 -17.34 1.49 -8.49
N VAL A 407 -16.15 2.10 -8.44
CA VAL A 407 -15.86 3.35 -9.16
C VAL A 407 -15.54 3.11 -10.63
N TRP A 408 -15.22 1.86 -10.99
CA TRP A 408 -15.05 1.42 -12.37
C TRP A 408 -15.22 -0.10 -12.48
N SER A 409 -15.73 -0.54 -13.63
CA SER A 409 -15.85 -1.96 -13.95
C SER A 409 -15.49 -2.22 -15.41
N TRP A 410 -14.90 -3.38 -15.69
CA TRP A 410 -14.68 -3.84 -17.06
C TRP A 410 -15.73 -4.87 -17.49
N LEU A 411 -16.36 -4.62 -18.65
CA LEU A 411 -17.28 -5.58 -19.28
C LEU A 411 -16.60 -6.87 -19.72
N GLN A 412 -15.31 -6.82 -20.03
CA GLN A 412 -14.48 -7.96 -20.39
C GLN A 412 -13.39 -8.11 -19.34
N THR A 413 -13.15 -9.32 -18.83
CA THR A 413 -12.16 -9.51 -17.77
C THR A 413 -10.75 -9.11 -18.22
N VAL A 414 -10.15 -8.20 -17.46
CA VAL A 414 -8.73 -7.82 -17.52
C VAL A 414 -7.92 -8.63 -16.50
N ALA A 415 -8.59 -9.22 -15.51
CA ALA A 415 -8.05 -9.86 -14.32
C ALA A 415 -7.06 -8.94 -13.60
N PRO A 416 -7.56 -7.84 -12.98
CA PRO A 416 -6.71 -6.79 -12.44
C PRO A 416 -5.95 -7.24 -11.18
N THR A 417 -4.67 -6.89 -11.10
CA THR A 417 -3.76 -7.34 -10.04
C THR A 417 -3.33 -6.19 -9.14
N GLY A 418 -2.04 -6.10 -8.79
CA GLY A 418 -1.51 -4.98 -8.03
C GLY A 418 -1.70 -3.66 -8.76
N LEU A 419 -2.21 -2.67 -8.04
CA LEU A 419 -2.41 -1.31 -8.50
C LEU A 419 -1.47 -0.34 -7.77
N HIS A 420 -1.25 0.84 -8.34
CA HIS A 420 -0.40 1.87 -7.78
C HIS A 420 -0.89 3.26 -8.17
N VAL A 421 -0.97 4.19 -7.21
CA VAL A 421 -1.21 5.61 -7.51
C VAL A 421 0.15 6.27 -7.75
N TYR A 422 0.40 6.71 -8.99
CA TYR A 422 1.71 7.21 -9.39
C TYR A 422 1.97 8.63 -8.90
N TRP A 423 3.20 8.90 -8.44
CA TRP A 423 3.62 10.22 -7.92
C TRP A 423 5.04 10.63 -8.35
N GLY A 424 5.53 10.10 -9.47
CA GLY A 424 6.92 10.27 -9.87
C GLY A 424 7.19 11.44 -10.79
N THR A 425 8.47 11.73 -10.94
CA THR A 425 8.94 12.81 -11.81
C THR A 425 9.22 12.35 -13.23
N GLU A 426 9.50 11.05 -13.45
CA GLU A 426 9.80 10.48 -14.78
C GLU A 426 8.57 10.52 -15.71
N PHE A 427 7.38 10.33 -15.14
CA PHE A 427 6.09 10.49 -15.84
C PHE A 427 5.24 11.54 -15.15
N ALA A 428 5.77 12.76 -15.02
CA ALA A 428 5.12 13.92 -14.40
C ALA A 428 3.60 14.04 -14.66
N GLY A 429 3.18 13.93 -15.92
CA GLY A 429 1.78 14.02 -16.34
C GLY A 429 0.90 12.82 -15.95
N TRP A 430 1.46 11.81 -15.29
CA TRP A 430 0.75 10.65 -14.76
C TRP A 430 0.56 10.75 -13.24
N ASN A 431 1.01 11.84 -12.60
CA ASN A 431 0.79 12.01 -11.17
C ASN A 431 -0.70 11.94 -10.83
N ARG A 432 -1.03 11.20 -9.77
CA ARG A 432 -2.40 10.85 -9.35
C ARG A 432 -3.17 9.94 -10.30
N ASN A 433 -2.53 9.37 -11.32
CA ASN A 433 -3.17 8.32 -12.09
C ASN A 433 -3.02 6.98 -11.39
N LEU A 434 -4.05 6.15 -11.53
CA LEU A 434 -4.03 4.79 -11.06
C LEU A 434 -3.50 3.87 -12.16
N LEU A 435 -2.40 3.18 -11.86
CA LEU A 435 -1.82 2.17 -12.74
C LEU A 435 -2.28 0.79 -12.27
N VAL A 436 -2.81 -0.02 -13.19
CA VAL A 436 -3.39 -1.33 -12.86
C VAL A 436 -2.85 -2.39 -13.82
N GLY A 437 -2.16 -3.40 -13.29
CA GLY A 437 -1.75 -4.56 -14.07
C GLY A 437 -2.94 -5.50 -14.32
N GLY A 438 -2.94 -6.21 -15.44
CA GLY A 438 -3.94 -7.23 -15.74
C GLY A 438 -3.35 -8.52 -16.30
N LEU A 439 -3.89 -9.66 -15.86
CA LEU A 439 -3.41 -10.99 -16.23
C LEU A 439 -4.03 -11.54 -17.51
N SER A 440 -5.33 -11.31 -17.75
CA SER A 440 -6.12 -12.10 -18.71
C SER A 440 -5.52 -12.08 -20.12
N LYS A 441 -5.51 -10.92 -20.77
CA LYS A 441 -4.88 -10.70 -22.09
C LYS A 441 -3.48 -10.10 -22.02
N GLY A 442 -2.96 -9.91 -20.81
CA GLY A 442 -1.80 -9.07 -20.55
C GLY A 442 -2.10 -7.59 -20.81
N SER A 443 -2.05 -6.77 -19.76
CA SER A 443 -2.34 -5.34 -19.88
C SER A 443 -1.70 -4.54 -18.75
N LEU A 444 -1.43 -3.27 -19.04
CA LEU A 444 -1.18 -2.24 -18.05
C LEU A 444 -2.13 -1.08 -18.33
N TRP A 445 -3.02 -0.79 -17.41
CA TRP A 445 -3.97 0.32 -17.54
C TRP A 445 -3.46 1.55 -16.81
N ARG A 446 -3.62 2.72 -17.42
CA ARG A 446 -3.51 4.02 -16.74
C ARG A 446 -4.90 4.65 -16.68
N LEU A 447 -5.38 4.91 -15.47
CA LEU A 447 -6.67 5.51 -15.19
C LEU A 447 -6.44 6.91 -14.64
N VAL A 448 -7.01 7.93 -15.29
CA VAL A 448 -6.92 9.33 -14.83
C VAL A 448 -7.99 9.57 -13.78
N LEU A 449 -7.56 9.99 -12.58
CA LEU A 449 -8.46 10.23 -11.46
C LEU A 449 -8.83 11.72 -11.34
N GLU A 450 -10.11 12.00 -11.11
CA GLU A 450 -10.59 13.27 -10.57
C GLU A 450 -11.44 13.00 -9.33
N GLY A 451 -10.88 13.25 -8.15
CA GLY A 451 -11.47 12.77 -6.90
C GLY A 451 -11.49 11.24 -6.88
N GLU A 452 -12.67 10.66 -6.69
CA GLU A 452 -12.91 9.21 -6.78
C GLU A 452 -13.42 8.76 -8.15
N THR A 453 -13.57 9.68 -9.10
CA THR A 453 -14.07 9.36 -10.44
C THR A 453 -12.92 9.06 -11.38
N ILE A 454 -13.05 7.99 -12.16
CA ILE A 454 -12.16 7.69 -13.29
C ILE A 454 -12.66 8.45 -14.52
N LYS A 455 -11.86 9.41 -15.02
CA LYS A 455 -12.23 10.27 -16.16
C LYS A 455 -11.84 9.69 -17.50
N SER A 456 -10.75 8.94 -17.54
CA SER A 456 -10.32 8.23 -18.74
C SER A 456 -9.50 7.00 -18.36
N ALA A 457 -9.56 6.00 -19.22
CA ALA A 457 -8.80 4.77 -19.11
C ALA A 457 -8.04 4.55 -20.42
N GLU A 458 -6.75 4.31 -20.32
CA GLU A 458 -5.93 3.88 -21.47
C GLU A 458 -5.20 2.58 -21.14
N GLU A 459 -5.08 1.74 -22.16
CA GLU A 459 -4.25 0.55 -22.10
C GLU A 459 -2.89 0.87 -22.71
N LEU A 460 -1.82 0.66 -21.95
CA LEU A 460 -0.44 0.86 -22.35
C LEU A 460 0.14 -0.44 -22.93
N PHE A 461 1.11 -0.30 -23.85
CA PHE A 461 1.85 -1.41 -24.45
C PHE A 461 0.98 -2.46 -25.15
N THR A 462 -0.04 -2.02 -25.89
CA THR A 462 -1.00 -2.89 -26.59
C THR A 462 -0.37 -3.83 -27.63
N ASP A 463 0.80 -3.44 -28.12
CA ASP A 463 1.61 -4.03 -29.18
C ASP A 463 2.76 -4.89 -28.63
N ASP A 464 2.97 -4.87 -27.31
CA ASP A 464 3.90 -5.72 -26.57
C ASP A 464 3.26 -6.11 -25.22
N ARG A 465 2.21 -6.92 -25.28
CA ARG A 465 1.43 -7.32 -24.10
C ARG A 465 2.20 -8.28 -23.21
N LEU A 466 2.15 -8.04 -21.90
CA LEU A 466 2.61 -8.97 -20.86
C LEU A 466 1.55 -9.11 -19.78
N ARG A 467 1.45 -10.31 -19.18
CA ARG A 467 0.63 -10.53 -17.97
C ARG A 467 1.27 -9.76 -16.81
N ILE A 468 0.70 -8.63 -16.40
CA ILE A 468 1.27 -7.80 -15.35
C ILE A 468 0.67 -8.19 -13.99
N ARG A 469 1.54 -8.50 -13.04
CA ARG A 469 1.20 -8.95 -11.69
C ARG A 469 1.28 -7.84 -10.64
N LYS A 470 2.31 -7.00 -10.71
CA LYS A 470 2.53 -5.90 -9.76
C LYS A 470 3.02 -4.68 -10.52
N VAL A 471 2.52 -3.53 -10.11
CA VAL A 471 3.04 -2.22 -10.49
C VAL A 471 3.44 -1.51 -9.21
N ILE A 472 4.66 -0.99 -9.13
CA ILE A 472 5.09 -0.18 -7.99
C ILE A 472 6.07 0.89 -8.45
N GLN A 473 6.21 1.92 -7.62
CA GLN A 473 7.22 2.94 -7.75
C GLN A 473 8.38 2.71 -6.78
N SER A 474 9.63 2.96 -7.20
CA SER A 474 10.79 3.01 -6.30
C SER A 474 10.76 4.28 -5.43
N PRO A 475 11.51 4.35 -4.32
CA PRO A 475 11.52 5.56 -3.48
C PRO A 475 11.95 6.85 -4.20
N ALA A 476 12.71 6.79 -5.29
CA ALA A 476 13.06 7.94 -6.15
C ALA A 476 12.10 8.16 -7.31
N GLY A 477 10.97 7.45 -7.34
CA GLY A 477 9.88 7.74 -8.25
C GLY A 477 9.89 6.98 -9.58
N LYS A 478 10.79 6.01 -9.77
CA LYS A 478 10.88 5.19 -10.99
C LYS A 478 9.81 4.11 -11.00
N LEU A 479 9.23 3.83 -12.16
CA LEU A 479 8.15 2.85 -12.30
C LEU A 479 8.68 1.45 -12.63
N TYR A 480 8.19 0.44 -11.90
CA TYR A 480 8.56 -0.96 -12.09
C TYR A 480 7.33 -1.87 -12.19
N LEU A 481 7.46 -2.92 -12.98
CA LEU A 481 6.46 -3.96 -13.20
C LEU A 481 7.03 -5.35 -12.86
N LEU A 482 6.18 -6.23 -12.36
CA LEU A 482 6.41 -7.68 -12.34
C LEU A 482 5.48 -8.37 -13.33
N SER A 483 6.00 -9.34 -14.08
CA SER A 483 5.19 -10.19 -14.97
C SER A 483 4.81 -11.53 -14.35
N ASP A 484 3.61 -12.03 -14.64
CA ASP A 484 3.03 -13.29 -14.12
C ASP A 484 3.35 -14.51 -15.02
N GLU A 485 4.63 -14.72 -15.33
CA GLU A 485 5.09 -15.75 -16.26
C GLU A 485 5.98 -16.79 -15.56
N THR A 486 6.09 -17.99 -16.13
CA THR A 486 7.07 -18.99 -15.68
C THR A 486 8.51 -18.49 -15.81
N ASN A 487 8.77 -17.71 -16.86
CA ASN A 487 9.96 -16.86 -16.99
C ASN A 487 9.58 -15.40 -16.69
N GLY A 488 9.21 -15.14 -15.44
CA GLY A 488 8.79 -13.84 -14.96
C GLY A 488 9.92 -12.82 -14.98
N LYS A 489 9.55 -11.54 -15.07
CA LYS A 489 10.47 -10.43 -15.24
C LYS A 489 10.22 -9.32 -14.24
N LEU A 490 11.30 -8.70 -13.78
CA LEU A 490 11.30 -7.34 -13.24
C LEU A 490 11.60 -6.39 -14.39
N ILE A 491 10.68 -5.47 -14.64
CA ILE A 491 10.73 -4.54 -15.77
C ILE A 491 10.71 -3.12 -15.23
N ARG A 492 11.62 -2.27 -15.68
CA ARG A 492 11.53 -0.82 -15.48
C ARG A 492 10.75 -0.21 -16.63
N VAL A 493 9.86 0.73 -16.33
CA VAL A 493 9.21 1.57 -17.34
C VAL A 493 9.92 2.92 -17.36
N LYS A 494 10.53 3.25 -18.51
CA LYS A 494 11.26 4.49 -18.74
C LYS A 494 10.49 5.44 -19.63
N ASN A 495 10.63 6.74 -19.41
CA ASN A 495 10.10 7.73 -20.34
C ASN A 495 11.16 8.05 -21.39
N ALA A 496 10.98 7.56 -22.62
CA ALA A 496 11.90 7.81 -23.73
C ALA A 496 11.81 9.23 -24.31
N GLY A 497 10.84 10.03 -23.85
CA GLY A 497 10.70 11.44 -24.23
C GLY A 497 11.51 12.43 -23.39
N LEU A 498 12.34 11.97 -22.43
CA LEU A 498 13.09 12.81 -21.48
C LEU A 498 14.51 13.16 -21.89
#